data_AF-A0A0L0WBW0-F1
#
_entry.id   AF-A0A0L0WBW0-F1
#
_cell.length_a   1.000
_cell.length_b   1.000
_cell.length_c   1.000
_cell.angle_alpha   90.00
_cell.angle_beta   90.00
_cell.angle_gamma   90.00
#
_symmetry.space_group_name_H-M   'P 1'
#
loop_
_entity.id
_entity.type
_entity.pdbx_description
1 polymer ?
#
loop_
_entity_poly.entity_id
_entity_poly.type
_entity_poly.pdbx_seq_one_letter_code
_entity_poly.pdbx_strand_id
1 'polypeptide(L)'
;MKDGRKVRKGAVDAIRKWVEEQGGEIPYNLQAESDKIASQGGTPLAVAVDDRIYGLIHLKDTVKPGMRERFEKLRSMGIKIIMCTGDNPITVATIINNFYFIS
;
A
#
# COMPACT_ATOMS: atom_id res chain seq x y z
N MET A 1 -17.92 17.38 -5.72
CA MET A 1 -17.44 18.73 -5.36
C MET A 1 -18.48 19.76 -5.80
N LYS A 2 -18.37 21.05 -5.43
CA LYS A 2 -19.34 22.11 -5.81
C LYS A 2 -19.47 22.34 -7.33
N ASP A 3 -18.65 21.66 -8.12
CA ASP A 3 -18.52 21.72 -9.59
C ASP A 3 -18.96 20.43 -10.30
N GLY A 4 -19.51 19.43 -9.59
CA GLY A 4 -19.94 18.16 -10.19
C GLY A 4 -18.84 17.14 -10.50
N ARG A 5 -17.55 17.49 -10.31
CA ARG A 5 -16.43 16.56 -10.56
C ARG A 5 -16.45 15.38 -9.61
N LYS A 6 -16.16 14.19 -10.16
CA LYS A 6 -16.05 12.94 -9.41
C LYS A 6 -14.59 12.69 -9.09
N VAL A 7 -14.26 12.57 -7.81
CA VAL A 7 -12.89 12.28 -7.36
C VAL A 7 -12.87 10.91 -6.70
N ARG A 8 -11.92 10.06 -7.07
CA ARG A 8 -11.74 8.73 -6.48
C ARG A 8 -10.28 8.48 -6.12
N LYS A 9 -10.05 7.84 -4.97
CA LYS A 9 -8.74 7.31 -4.57
C LYS A 9 -8.86 5.86 -4.10
N GLY A 10 -7.82 5.07 -4.26
CA GLY A 10 -7.83 3.68 -3.81
C GLY A 10 -6.68 2.85 -4.39
N ALA A 11 -6.82 1.53 -4.31
CA ALA A 11 -5.90 0.59 -4.93
C ALA A 11 -5.73 0.91 -6.43
N VAL A 12 -4.51 0.79 -6.94
CA VAL A 12 -4.15 1.17 -8.31
C VAL A 12 -5.06 0.48 -9.34
N ASP A 13 -5.30 -0.83 -9.17
CA ASP A 13 -6.17 -1.60 -10.08
C ASP A 13 -7.64 -1.15 -10.02
N ALA A 14 -8.14 -0.78 -8.85
CA ALA A 14 -9.52 -0.32 -8.69
C ALA A 14 -9.73 1.05 -9.35
N ILE A 15 -8.73 1.93 -9.30
CA ILE A 15 -8.78 3.23 -9.96
C ILE A 15 -8.56 3.11 -11.46
N ARG A 16 -7.66 2.22 -11.91
CA ARG A 16 -7.49 1.90 -13.33
C ARG A 16 -8.84 1.49 -13.95
N LYS A 17 -9.50 0.48 -13.38
CA LYS A 17 -10.82 0.02 -13.85
C LYS A 17 -11.86 1.14 -13.85
N TRP A 18 -11.91 1.94 -12.79
CA TRP A 18 -12.86 3.06 -12.71
C TRP A 18 -12.64 4.13 -13.77
N VAL A 19 -11.39 4.38 -14.17
CA VAL A 19 -11.06 5.32 -15.24
C VAL A 19 -11.38 4.72 -16.62
N GLU A 20 -11.08 3.45 -16.84
CA GLU A 20 -11.45 2.72 -18.07
C GLU A 20 -12.97 2.69 -18.28
N GLU A 21 -13.76 2.45 -17.23
CA GLU A 21 -15.24 2.48 -17.24
C GLU A 21 -15.81 3.86 -17.65
N GLN A 22 -15.03 4.92 -17.51
CA GLN A 22 -15.42 6.28 -17.91
C GLN A 22 -14.88 6.69 -19.28
N GLY A 23 -14.17 5.78 -19.98
CA GLY A 23 -13.56 6.06 -21.29
C GLY A 23 -12.22 6.79 -21.22
N GLY A 24 -11.60 6.84 -20.03
CA GLY A 24 -10.32 7.51 -19.82
C GLY A 24 -9.11 6.70 -20.24
N GLU A 25 -7.98 7.37 -20.44
CA GLU A 25 -6.72 6.74 -20.81
C GLU A 25 -5.85 6.43 -19.57
N ILE A 26 -5.24 5.24 -19.59
CA ILE A 26 -4.33 4.79 -18.52
C ILE A 26 -2.89 5.20 -18.88
N PRO A 27 -2.19 5.96 -18.01
CA PRO A 27 -0.80 6.32 -18.24
C PRO A 27 0.09 5.08 -18.38
N TYR A 28 0.93 5.04 -19.41
CA TYR A 28 1.80 3.90 -19.73
C TYR A 28 2.75 3.52 -18.57
N ASN A 29 3.14 4.49 -17.73
CA ASN A 29 4.06 4.30 -16.61
C ASN A 29 3.37 4.00 -15.28
N LEU A 30 2.02 3.93 -15.24
CA LEU A 30 1.27 3.75 -13.99
C LEU A 30 1.70 2.48 -13.25
N GLN A 31 1.86 1.37 -13.98
CA GLN A 31 2.28 0.11 -13.40
C GLN A 31 3.71 0.19 -12.86
N ALA A 32 4.64 0.71 -13.66
CA ALA A 32 6.04 0.82 -13.28
C ALA A 32 6.25 1.68 -12.02
N GLU A 33 5.54 2.81 -11.89
CA GLU A 33 5.62 3.67 -10.70
C GLU A 33 4.92 3.03 -9.48
N SER A 34 3.83 2.30 -9.71
CA SER A 34 3.17 1.51 -8.64
C SER A 34 4.10 0.43 -8.09
N ASP A 35 4.75 -0.33 -8.97
CA ASP A 35 5.69 -1.40 -8.60
C ASP A 35 6.93 -0.83 -7.89
N LYS A 36 7.37 0.36 -8.30
CA LYS A 36 8.46 1.08 -7.62
C LYS A 36 8.08 1.47 -6.19
N ILE A 37 6.86 1.93 -5.94
CA ILE A 37 6.38 2.21 -4.56
C ILE A 37 6.30 0.91 -3.75
N ALA A 38 5.76 -0.16 -4.34
CA ALA A 38 5.64 -1.46 -3.67
C ALA A 38 7.01 -2.05 -3.30
N SER A 39 7.99 -1.98 -4.21
CA SER A 39 9.36 -2.47 -3.97
C SER A 39 10.11 -1.69 -2.88
N GLN A 40 9.68 -0.46 -2.57
CA GLN A 40 10.21 0.34 -1.44
C GLN A 40 9.52 0.03 -0.10
N GLY A 41 8.62 -0.96 -0.07
CA GLY A 41 7.82 -1.32 1.11
C GLY A 41 6.69 -0.34 1.40
N GLY A 42 6.27 0.43 0.41
CA GLY A 42 5.09 1.29 0.48
C GLY A 42 3.85 0.64 -0.15
N THR A 43 2.68 1.17 0.17
CA THR A 43 1.40 0.83 -0.47
C THR A 43 1.03 1.94 -1.45
N PRO A 44 1.02 1.68 -2.77
CA PRO A 44 0.63 2.67 -3.77
C PRO A 44 -0.89 2.84 -3.79
N LEU A 45 -1.35 4.09 -3.72
CA LEU A 45 -2.77 4.45 -3.92
C LEU A 45 -2.89 5.40 -5.10
N ALA A 46 -3.71 5.07 -6.09
CA ALA A 46 -3.98 5.97 -7.21
C ALA A 46 -5.05 7.00 -6.84
N VAL A 47 -4.97 8.18 -7.48
CA VAL A 47 -5.96 9.25 -7.41
C VAL A 47 -6.39 9.61 -8.81
N ALA A 48 -7.69 9.72 -9.03
CA ALA A 48 -8.28 10.11 -10.29
C ALA A 48 -9.40 11.14 -10.09
N VAL A 49 -9.58 11.99 -11.09
CA VAL A 49 -10.68 12.94 -11.21
C VAL A 49 -11.32 12.70 -12.57
N ASP A 50 -12.63 12.44 -12.55
CA ASP A 50 -13.42 12.03 -13.70
C ASP A 50 -12.75 10.85 -14.45
N ASP A 51 -12.36 11.03 -15.70
CA ASP A 51 -11.75 10.03 -16.57
C ASP A 51 -10.21 10.07 -16.57
N ARG A 52 -9.58 10.73 -15.61
CA ARG A 52 -8.12 10.92 -15.61
C ARG A 52 -7.47 10.54 -14.30
N ILE A 53 -6.40 9.76 -14.38
CA ILE A 53 -5.49 9.50 -13.25
C ILE A 53 -4.55 10.70 -13.08
N TYR A 54 -4.53 11.27 -11.89
CA TYR A 54 -3.70 12.42 -11.52
C TYR A 54 -2.36 12.02 -10.90
N GLY A 55 -2.28 10.82 -10.32
CA GLY A 55 -1.03 10.30 -9.79
C GLY A 55 -1.19 9.21 -8.75
N LEU A 56 -0.07 8.88 -8.11
CA LEU A 56 0.04 7.90 -7.04
C LEU A 56 0.42 8.59 -5.72
N ILE A 57 -0.15 8.09 -4.63
CA ILE A 57 0.23 8.39 -3.25
C ILE A 57 1.06 7.21 -2.75
N HIS A 58 2.28 7.48 -2.31
CA HIS A 58 3.12 6.52 -1.60
C HIS A 58 2.72 6.52 -0.12
N LEU A 59 2.00 5.49 0.31
CA LEU A 59 1.70 5.27 1.73
C LEU A 59 2.79 4.39 2.35
N LYS A 60 3.41 4.82 3.45
CA LYS A 60 4.38 3.98 4.19
C LYS A 60 4.01 3.99 5.66
N ASP A 61 3.78 2.81 6.22
CA ASP A 61 3.63 2.66 7.66
C ASP A 61 4.99 2.82 8.33
N THR A 62 5.13 3.91 9.08
CA THR A 62 6.31 4.13 9.90
C THR A 62 6.16 3.28 11.16
N VAL A 63 7.03 2.29 11.36
CA VAL A 63 7.07 1.51 12.59
C VAL A 63 7.25 2.47 13.76
N LYS A 64 6.32 2.46 14.72
CA LYS A 64 6.43 3.31 15.91
C LYS A 64 7.76 3.02 16.64
N PRO A 65 8.49 4.04 17.10
CA PRO A 65 9.65 3.86 17.96
C PRO A 65 9.31 2.96 19.16
N GLY A 66 10.20 2.05 19.51
CA GLY A 66 10.01 1.11 20.62
C GLY A 66 9.19 -0.15 20.30
N MET A 67 8.64 -0.31 19.09
CA MET A 67 7.97 -1.57 18.72
C MET A 67 8.95 -2.74 18.66
N ARG A 68 10.18 -2.53 18.20
CA ARG A 68 11.24 -3.55 18.19
C ARG A 68 11.53 -4.05 19.61
N GLU A 69 11.76 -3.14 20.56
CA GLU A 69 12.00 -3.48 21.97
C GLU A 69 10.82 -4.22 22.61
N ARG A 70 9.59 -3.83 22.27
CA ARG A 70 8.38 -4.52 22.73
C ARG A 70 8.31 -5.95 22.18
N PHE A 71 8.64 -6.16 20.92
CA PHE A 71 8.68 -7.50 20.33
C PHE A 71 9.79 -8.37 20.92
N GLU A 72 10.97 -7.81 21.18
CA GLU A 72 12.07 -8.50 21.86
C GLU A 72 11.68 -8.90 23.29
N LYS A 73 11.01 -8.01 24.03
CA LYS A 73 10.50 -8.31 25.38
C LYS A 73 9.44 -9.42 25.37
N LEU A 74 8.52 -9.40 24.40
CA LEU A 74 7.52 -10.47 24.27
C LEU A 74 8.17 -11.81 23.91
N ARG A 75 9.21 -11.80 23.06
CA ARG A 75 9.99 -13.00 22.73
C ARG A 75 10.77 -13.54 23.91
N SER A 76 11.41 -12.68 24.71
CA SER A 76 12.14 -13.13 25.90
C SER A 76 11.23 -13.74 26.96
N MET A 77 9.93 -13.41 26.92
CA MET A 77 8.89 -14.06 27.71
C MET A 77 8.37 -15.38 27.11
N GLY A 78 8.92 -15.84 25.99
CA GLY A 78 8.50 -17.06 25.29
C GLY A 78 7.20 -16.93 24.51
N ILE A 79 6.69 -15.71 24.30
CA ILE A 79 5.44 -15.46 23.57
C ILE A 79 5.72 -15.55 22.07
N LYS A 80 5.10 -16.51 21.40
CA LYS A 80 5.16 -16.63 19.93
C LYS A 80 4.32 -15.53 19.31
N ILE A 81 4.95 -14.69 18.49
CA ILE A 81 4.29 -13.57 17.83
C ILE A 81 4.10 -13.91 16.35
N ILE A 82 2.84 -13.86 15.92
CA ILE A 82 2.42 -14.17 14.55
C ILE A 82 1.85 -12.88 13.96
N MET A 83 2.21 -12.58 12.73
CA MET A 83 1.63 -11.43 12.03
C MET A 83 0.61 -11.92 11.00
N CYS A 84 -0.64 -11.44 11.14
CA CYS A 84 -1.67 -11.59 10.13
C CYS A 84 -1.70 -10.31 9.28
N THR A 85 -1.41 -10.43 7.99
CA THR A 85 -1.51 -9.32 7.03
C THR A 85 -1.94 -9.84 5.66
N GLY A 86 -2.69 -9.02 4.93
CA GLY A 86 -3.01 -9.23 3.52
C GLY A 86 -2.08 -8.49 2.55
N ASP A 87 -1.02 -7.86 3.07
CA ASP A 87 -0.05 -7.10 2.28
C ASP A 87 0.97 -8.00 1.58
N ASN A 88 1.64 -7.46 0.57
CA ASN A 88 2.70 -8.14 -0.17
C ASN A 88 3.85 -8.57 0.78
N PRO A 89 4.38 -9.81 0.68
CA PRO A 89 5.50 -10.29 1.51
C PRO A 89 6.71 -9.35 1.57
N ILE A 90 6.99 -8.61 0.50
CA ILE A 90 8.10 -7.64 0.42
C ILE A 90 7.88 -6.43 1.36
N THR A 91 6.64 -5.95 1.47
CA THR A 91 6.25 -4.87 2.39
C THR A 91 6.53 -5.27 3.83
N VAL A 92 6.27 -6.53 4.15
CA VAL A 92 6.44 -7.03 5.50
C VAL A 92 7.91 -7.20 5.90
N ALA A 93 8.73 -7.74 5.01
CA ALA A 93 10.16 -7.93 5.27
C ALA A 93 10.87 -6.61 5.62
N THR A 94 10.36 -5.48 5.10
CA THR A 94 10.90 -4.15 5.38
C THR A 94 10.53 -3.64 6.78
N ILE A 95 9.43 -4.12 7.37
CA ILE A 95 8.91 -3.65 8.66
C ILE A 95 9.51 -4.47 9.81
N ILE A 96 9.62 -5.80 9.69
CA ILE A 96 10.09 -6.66 10.78
C ILE A 96 10.87 -7.88 10.24
N ASN A 97 12.14 -8.03 10.64
CA ASN A 97 12.90 -9.26 10.42
C ASN A 97 12.40 -10.39 11.34
N ASN A 98 12.21 -11.61 10.80
CA ASN A 98 11.96 -12.87 11.51
C ASN A 98 10.60 -13.11 12.19
N PHE A 99 9.47 -12.72 11.60
CA PHE A 99 8.15 -13.17 12.09
C PHE A 99 7.64 -14.42 11.36
N TYR A 100 6.83 -15.23 12.06
CA TYR A 100 6.05 -16.29 11.43
C TYR A 100 4.81 -15.68 10.79
N PHE A 101 4.62 -15.99 9.53
CA PHE A 101 3.48 -15.55 8.74
C PHE A 101 2.43 -16.65 8.67
N ILE A 102 1.16 -16.26 8.73
CA ILE A 102 0.05 -17.11 8.31
C ILE A 102 -0.54 -16.41 7.09
N SER A 103 -0.41 -17.03 5.92
CA SER A 103 -1.07 -16.63 4.65
C SER A 103 -2.40 -17.33 4.49
#